data_AF-A0A7S1UJ61-F1
#
_entry.id   AF-A0A7S1UJ61-F1
#
_cell.length_a   1.000
_cell.length_b   1.000
_cell.length_c   1.000
_cell.angle_alpha   90.00
_cell.angle_beta   90.00
_cell.angle_gamma   90.00
#
_symmetry.space_group_name_H-M   'P 1'
#
loop_
_entity.id
_entity.type
_entity.pdbx_description
1 polymer ?
#
loop_
_entity_poly.entity_id
_entity_poly.type
_entity_poly.pdbx_seq_one_letter_code
_entity_poly.pdbx_strand_id
1 'polypeptide(L)'
;DSCVAMYSKAKPKRIEVEAADGSRVKFLCKRENKGDLRKDARLMELCAVVNRLLAQDAGAARRSLRLRTYAVLCLNEECGLLEWVEATGPIKAQIDEAYKTQLTVRVPASGATRQELNRLQKKHEGNAAELGRAFRRDVLRRYPPVFHQWFTHQFSEPGRWLEARTRYTRSAGTWSALGHCVGLGDRHGENILVDLRSAELVHVDFDCLFDKGVTLRVPEIVPFRLTPNMVDGMGVWGYEGPYRSVMTLSLTVTPTPTLYPTPQTLTL
;
A
#
# COMPACT_ATOMS: atom_id res chain seq x y z
N ASP A 1 0.63 -29.80 11.29
CA ASP A 1 -0.18 -28.84 10.49
C ASP A 1 -1.16 -28.08 11.37
N SER A 2 -1.25 -26.75 11.19
CA SER A 2 -2.19 -25.89 11.90
C SER A 2 -3.02 -25.05 10.93
N CYS A 3 -4.29 -24.77 11.26
CA CYS A 3 -5.21 -23.99 10.43
C CYS A 3 -5.92 -22.93 11.28
N VAL A 4 -5.85 -21.67 10.87
CA VAL A 4 -6.47 -20.53 11.57
C VAL A 4 -7.39 -19.77 10.61
N ALA A 5 -8.67 -19.66 10.94
CA ALA A 5 -9.62 -18.84 10.18
C ALA A 5 -9.50 -17.37 10.58
N MET A 6 -9.38 -16.48 9.60
CA MET A 6 -9.23 -15.04 9.84
C MET A 6 -10.56 -14.29 9.72
N TYR A 7 -10.73 -13.25 10.52
CA TYR A 7 -11.90 -12.36 10.44
C TYR A 7 -11.77 -11.39 9.26
N SER A 8 -12.41 -11.72 8.14
CA SER A 8 -12.57 -10.85 6.95
C SER A 8 -13.85 -11.23 6.19
N LYS A 9 -14.26 -10.42 5.22
CA LYS A 9 -15.45 -10.64 4.37
C LYS A 9 -15.46 -12.02 3.70
N ALA A 10 -14.28 -12.50 3.29
CA ALA A 10 -14.10 -13.81 2.66
C ALA A 10 -13.69 -14.93 3.64
N LYS A 11 -13.48 -14.62 4.93
CA LYS A 11 -13.00 -15.55 5.97
C LYS A 11 -11.86 -16.49 5.50
N PRO A 12 -10.74 -15.94 5.00
CA PRO A 12 -9.66 -16.75 4.47
C PRO A 12 -9.01 -17.58 5.60
N LYS A 13 -8.45 -18.73 5.23
CA LYS A 13 -7.82 -19.66 6.17
C LYS A 13 -6.31 -19.60 6.01
N ARG A 14 -5.57 -19.42 7.10
CA ARG A 14 -4.12 -19.57 7.10
C ARG A 14 -3.76 -21.01 7.43
N ILE A 15 -2.96 -21.63 6.58
CA ILE A 15 -2.40 -22.97 6.79
C ILE A 15 -0.89 -22.86 6.97
N GLU A 16 -0.32 -23.78 7.74
CA GLU A 16 1.12 -23.91 7.95
C GLU A 16 1.54 -25.33 7.58
N VAL A 17 2.55 -25.44 6.72
CA VAL A 17 3.07 -26.70 6.17
C VAL A 17 4.55 -26.78 6.49
N GLU A 18 5.00 -27.95 6.94
CA GLU A 18 6.42 -28.26 7.14
C GLU A 18 7.00 -28.81 5.84
N ALA A 19 8.04 -28.17 5.32
CA ALA A 19 8.77 -28.62 4.14
C ALA A 19 9.77 -29.72 4.50
N ALA A 20 10.26 -30.43 3.47
CA ALA A 20 11.21 -31.53 3.65
C ALA A 20 12.54 -31.12 4.31
N ASP A 21 12.89 -29.83 4.26
CA ASP A 21 14.06 -29.24 4.91
C ASP A 21 13.80 -28.83 6.38
N GLY A 22 12.60 -29.09 6.92
CA GLY A 22 12.18 -28.70 8.26
C GLY A 22 11.73 -27.25 8.39
N SER A 23 11.76 -26.46 7.30
CA SER A 23 11.23 -25.09 7.31
C SER A 23 9.70 -25.09 7.35
N ARG A 24 9.11 -24.12 8.04
CA ARG A 24 7.65 -23.94 8.10
C ARG A 24 7.23 -22.83 7.17
N VAL A 25 6.41 -23.18 6.18
CA VAL A 25 5.87 -22.26 5.19
C VAL A 25 4.40 -22.05 5.46
N LYS A 26 3.97 -20.78 5.50
CA LYS A 26 2.58 -20.42 5.72
C LYS A 26 1.94 -20.00 4.40
N PHE A 27 0.69 -20.39 4.21
CA PHE A 27 -0.12 -20.00 3.07
C PHE A 27 -1.47 -19.45 3.53
N LEU A 28 -2.00 -18.51 2.75
CA LEU A 28 -3.36 -18.03 2.86
C LEU A 28 -4.21 -18.73 1.79
N CYS A 29 -5.14 -19.56 2.23
CA CYS A 29 -6.20 -20.10 1.39
C CYS A 29 -7.27 -19.02 1.21
N LYS A 30 -7.31 -18.43 0.02
CA LYS A 30 -8.32 -17.44 -0.36
C LYS A 30 -9.36 -18.13 -1.25
N ARG A 31 -10.63 -17.89 -0.94
CA ARG A 31 -11.74 -18.24 -1.82
C ARG A 31 -12.37 -16.95 -2.32
N GLU A 32 -12.42 -16.80 -3.62
CA GLU A 32 -13.08 -15.71 -4.31
C GLU A 32 -14.46 -16.16 -4.80
N ASN A 33 -15.54 -15.56 -4.28
CA ASN A 33 -16.89 -15.85 -4.77
C ASN A 33 -17.24 -15.05 -6.04
N LYS A 34 -16.50 -13.96 -6.30
CA LYS A 34 -16.70 -13.04 -7.43
C LYS A 34 -15.38 -12.47 -8.00
N GLY A 35 -14.25 -12.74 -7.35
CA GLY A 35 -12.92 -12.33 -7.77
C GLY A 35 -12.22 -13.41 -8.58
N ASP A 36 -10.98 -13.13 -8.97
CA ASP A 36 -10.16 -14.04 -9.77
C ASP A 36 -8.70 -13.90 -9.37
N LEU A 37 -8.18 -14.91 -8.66
CA LEU A 37 -6.80 -14.93 -8.17
C LEU A 37 -5.76 -14.95 -9.29
N ARG A 38 -6.18 -15.22 -10.55
CA ARG A 38 -5.29 -15.07 -11.71
C ARG A 38 -4.82 -13.62 -11.84
N LYS A 39 -5.59 -12.64 -11.40
CA LYS A 39 -5.17 -11.23 -11.37
C LYS A 39 -3.98 -11.01 -10.45
N ASP A 40 -4.07 -11.53 -9.22
CA ASP A 40 -2.96 -11.49 -8.26
C ASP A 40 -1.73 -12.22 -8.82
N ALA A 41 -1.90 -13.42 -9.37
CA ALA A 41 -0.81 -14.19 -9.97
C ALA A 41 -0.11 -13.43 -11.11
N ARG A 42 -0.88 -12.89 -12.06
CA ARG A 42 -0.33 -12.12 -13.20
C ARG A 42 0.33 -10.83 -12.74
N LEU A 43 -0.19 -10.17 -11.72
CA LEU A 43 0.44 -8.97 -11.18
C LEU A 43 1.77 -9.31 -10.48
N MET A 44 1.87 -10.43 -9.76
CA MET A 44 3.13 -10.88 -9.18
C MET A 44 4.17 -11.24 -10.25
N GLU A 45 3.76 -11.86 -11.36
CA GLU A 45 4.64 -12.08 -12.52
C GLU A 45 5.11 -10.76 -13.14
N LEU A 46 4.22 -9.78 -13.31
CA LEU A 46 4.58 -8.45 -13.79
C LEU A 46 5.57 -7.77 -12.84
N CYS A 47 5.34 -7.85 -11.53
CA CYS A 47 6.28 -7.34 -10.52
C CYS A 47 7.66 -8.00 -10.66
N ALA A 48 7.71 -9.31 -10.94
CA ALA A 48 8.97 -10.02 -11.18
C ALA A 48 9.68 -9.54 -12.47
N VAL A 49 8.93 -9.22 -13.54
CA VAL A 49 9.47 -8.59 -14.75
C VAL A 49 10.05 -7.21 -14.42
N VAL A 50 9.27 -6.36 -13.73
CA VAL A 50 9.71 -5.01 -13.34
C VAL A 50 10.94 -5.06 -12.45
N ASN A 51 11.03 -6.02 -11.52
CA ASN A 51 12.23 -6.23 -10.71
C ASN A 51 13.47 -6.56 -11.54
N ARG A 52 13.33 -7.36 -12.61
CA ARG A 52 14.46 -7.64 -13.52
C ARG A 52 14.88 -6.39 -14.28
N LEU A 53 13.92 -5.57 -14.74
CA LEU A 53 14.22 -4.31 -15.42
C LEU A 53 14.89 -3.30 -14.49
N LEU A 54 14.42 -3.17 -13.24
CA LEU A 54 15.02 -2.32 -12.21
C LEU A 54 16.44 -2.78 -11.85
N ALA A 55 16.72 -4.08 -11.90
CA ALA A 55 18.06 -4.61 -11.67
C ALA A 55 19.03 -4.32 -12.82
N GLN A 56 18.54 -4.13 -14.05
CA GLN A 56 19.34 -3.80 -15.23
C GLN A 56 19.66 -2.29 -15.31
N ASP A 57 18.78 -1.43 -14.81
CA ASP A 57 19.04 0.01 -14.73
C ASP A 57 20.06 0.33 -13.62
N ALA A 58 21.18 0.97 -13.98
CA ALA A 58 22.26 1.26 -13.04
C ALA A 58 21.83 2.17 -11.88
N GLY A 59 20.91 3.11 -12.14
CA GLY A 59 20.39 4.01 -11.13
C GLY A 59 19.52 3.30 -10.09
N ALA A 60 18.71 2.34 -10.55
CA ALA A 60 17.77 1.58 -9.74
C ALA A 60 18.50 0.48 -8.98
N ALA A 61 19.43 -0.22 -9.64
CA ALA A 61 20.31 -1.22 -9.03
C ALA A 61 21.15 -0.63 -7.90
N ARG A 62 21.76 0.56 -8.10
CA ARG A 62 22.53 1.27 -7.05
C ARG A 62 21.69 1.60 -5.82
N ARG A 63 20.37 1.76 -5.99
CA ARG A 63 19.41 2.04 -4.91
C ARG A 63 18.69 0.78 -4.42
N SER A 64 19.04 -0.39 -4.96
CA SER A 64 18.41 -1.68 -4.68
C SER A 64 16.88 -1.62 -4.77
N LEU A 65 16.36 -0.94 -5.80
CA LEU A 65 14.91 -0.83 -6.01
C LEU A 65 14.34 -2.19 -6.40
N ARG A 66 13.27 -2.59 -5.69
CA ARG A 66 12.49 -3.78 -5.98
C ARG A 66 11.09 -3.66 -5.41
N LEU A 67 10.17 -4.36 -6.02
CA LEU A 67 8.84 -4.70 -5.51
C LEU A 67 8.96 -6.03 -4.78
N ARG A 68 8.45 -6.09 -3.55
CA ARG A 68 8.36 -7.37 -2.84
C ARG A 68 7.22 -8.19 -3.44
N THR A 69 7.57 -9.36 -3.96
CA THR A 69 6.64 -10.33 -4.55
C THR A 69 6.36 -11.46 -3.57
N TYR A 70 5.26 -12.17 -3.78
CA TYR A 70 4.90 -13.40 -3.08
C TYR A 70 4.29 -14.38 -4.10
N ALA A 71 4.38 -15.68 -3.82
CA ALA A 71 3.84 -16.69 -4.71
C ALA A 71 2.30 -16.75 -4.64
N VAL A 72 1.66 -16.94 -5.79
CA VAL A 72 0.21 -17.17 -5.91
C VAL A 72 0.00 -18.41 -6.77
N LEU A 73 -0.63 -19.43 -6.19
CA LEU A 73 -1.03 -20.65 -6.87
C LEU A 73 -2.54 -20.67 -7.04
N CYS A 74 -3.01 -20.49 -8.28
CA CYS A 74 -4.42 -20.67 -8.61
C CYS A 74 -4.73 -22.17 -8.74
N LEU A 75 -5.65 -22.68 -7.92
CA LEU A 75 -6.07 -24.08 -7.98
C LEU A 75 -7.25 -24.27 -8.94
N ASN A 76 -8.21 -23.34 -8.90
CA ASN A 76 -9.29 -23.22 -9.86
C ASN A 76 -9.74 -21.74 -9.95
N GLU A 77 -10.88 -21.47 -10.60
CA GLU A 77 -11.40 -20.11 -10.78
C GLU A 77 -11.83 -19.43 -9.47
N GLU A 78 -12.17 -20.21 -8.43
CA GLU A 78 -12.70 -19.69 -7.17
C GLU A 78 -11.70 -19.79 -6.00
N CYS A 79 -10.64 -20.60 -6.11
CA CYS A 79 -9.73 -20.86 -5.01
C CYS A 79 -8.27 -20.92 -5.40
N GLY A 80 -7.42 -20.54 -4.44
CA GLY A 80 -5.98 -20.55 -4.59
C GLY A 80 -5.26 -20.34 -3.28
N LEU A 81 -3.95 -20.52 -3.34
CA LEU A 81 -3.03 -20.36 -2.23
C LEU A 81 -2.15 -19.15 -2.49
N LEU A 82 -2.07 -18.24 -1.53
CA LEU A 82 -1.13 -17.13 -1.54
C LEU A 82 -0.06 -17.41 -0.49
N GLU A 83 1.20 -17.19 -0.82
CA GLU A 83 2.28 -17.22 0.16
C GLU A 83 2.02 -16.19 1.26
N TRP A 84 2.18 -16.61 2.50
CA TRP A 84 2.06 -15.70 3.64
C TRP A 84 3.33 -14.88 3.82
N VAL A 85 3.20 -13.56 3.72
CA VAL A 85 4.34 -12.66 3.88
C VAL A 85 4.61 -12.40 5.37
N GLU A 86 5.65 -13.05 5.90
CA GLU A 86 5.99 -13.02 7.33
C GLU A 86 6.41 -11.64 7.86
N ALA A 87 6.07 -11.40 9.13
CA ALA A 87 6.26 -10.16 9.88
C ALA A 87 5.79 -8.91 9.14
N THR A 88 4.66 -9.02 8.45
CA THR A 88 3.98 -7.86 7.89
C THR A 88 2.75 -7.51 8.71
N GLY A 89 2.40 -6.23 8.73
CA GLY A 89 1.16 -5.74 9.33
C GLY A 89 0.52 -4.67 8.45
N PRO A 90 -0.82 -4.53 8.44
CA PRO A 90 -1.49 -3.43 7.75
C PRO A 90 -0.97 -2.08 8.19
N ILE A 91 -0.70 -1.18 7.25
CA ILE A 91 -0.24 0.19 7.56
C ILE A 91 -1.27 0.93 8.41
N LYS A 92 -2.57 0.64 8.22
CA LYS A 92 -3.63 1.19 9.06
C LYS A 92 -3.43 0.84 10.53
N ALA A 93 -3.17 -0.44 10.84
CA ALA A 93 -2.95 -0.88 12.21
C ALA A 93 -1.72 -0.19 12.85
N GLN A 94 -0.66 0.00 12.07
CA GLN A 94 0.55 0.68 12.53
C GLN A 94 0.33 2.17 12.81
N ILE A 95 -0.43 2.85 11.94
CA ILE A 95 -0.81 4.25 12.13
C ILE A 95 -1.76 4.40 13.33
N ASP A 96 -2.75 3.51 13.47
CA ASP A 96 -3.67 3.51 14.61
C ASP A 96 -2.90 3.33 15.93
N GLU A 97 -1.86 2.51 15.95
CA GLU A 97 -0.98 2.34 17.12
C GLU A 97 -0.14 3.59 17.40
N ALA A 98 0.39 4.25 16.37
CA ALA A 98 1.10 5.52 16.50
C ALA A 98 0.18 6.62 17.10
N TYR A 99 -1.10 6.66 16.71
CA TYR A 99 -2.04 7.60 17.31
C TYR A 99 -2.37 7.31 18.79
N LYS A 100 -2.35 6.04 19.23
CA LYS A 100 -2.58 5.71 20.65
C LYS A 100 -1.41 6.12 21.54
N THR A 101 -0.19 6.02 21.00
CA THR A 101 1.04 6.36 21.73
C THR A 101 1.27 7.88 21.79
N GLN A 102 0.63 8.65 20.92
CA GLN A 102 0.69 10.10 20.95
C GLN A 102 -0.09 10.70 22.13
N LEU A 103 0.63 11.24 23.10
CA LEU A 103 0.06 11.85 24.32
C LEU A 103 -0.70 13.16 24.07
N THR A 104 -0.39 13.87 22.99
CA THR A 104 -0.89 15.22 22.70
C THR A 104 -2.22 15.26 21.96
N VAL A 105 -2.63 14.19 21.27
CA VAL A 105 -3.83 14.20 20.42
C VAL A 105 -4.67 12.96 20.67
N ARG A 106 -5.82 13.14 21.31
CA ARG A 106 -6.82 12.08 21.44
C ARG A 106 -7.62 11.99 20.15
N VAL A 107 -7.32 10.95 19.38
CA VAL A 107 -8.06 10.66 18.15
C VAL A 107 -9.43 10.05 18.49
N PRO A 108 -10.54 10.57 17.94
CA PRO A 108 -11.86 9.98 18.09
C PRO A 108 -11.91 8.52 17.59
N ALA A 109 -12.77 7.70 18.20
CA ALA A 109 -12.97 6.33 17.76
C ALA A 109 -13.33 6.24 16.27
N SER A 110 -12.84 5.20 15.58
CA SER A 110 -13.01 5.00 14.14
C SER A 110 -14.48 5.07 13.67
N GLY A 111 -15.42 4.61 14.50
CA GLY A 111 -16.86 4.68 14.21
C GLY A 111 -17.42 6.10 14.16
N ALA A 112 -17.05 6.96 15.12
CA ALA A 112 -17.47 8.35 15.17
C ALA A 112 -16.92 9.13 13.96
N THR A 113 -15.65 8.89 13.63
CA THR A 113 -14.97 9.47 12.46
C THR A 113 -15.71 9.13 11.16
N ARG A 114 -16.11 7.86 10.99
CA ARG A 114 -16.83 7.41 9.78
C ARG A 114 -18.22 8.05 9.67
N GLN A 115 -18.94 8.19 10.78
CA GLN A 115 -20.24 8.87 10.78
C GLN A 115 -20.11 10.35 10.42
N GLU A 116 -19.09 11.03 10.95
CA GLU A 116 -18.80 12.42 10.63
C GLU A 116 -18.47 12.61 9.14
N LEU A 117 -17.59 11.76 8.60
CA LEU A 117 -17.27 11.74 7.17
C LEU A 117 -18.50 11.54 6.30
N ASN A 118 -19.37 10.59 6.65
CA ASN A 118 -20.61 10.36 5.92
C ASN A 118 -21.55 11.58 5.99
N ARG A 119 -21.61 12.28 7.13
CA ARG A 119 -22.40 13.51 7.28
C ARG A 119 -21.84 14.64 6.41
N LEU A 120 -20.52 14.83 6.39
CA LEU A 120 -19.86 15.83 5.55
C LEU A 120 -20.07 15.54 4.07
N GLN A 121 -19.95 14.27 3.65
CA GLN A 121 -20.17 13.87 2.27
C GLN A 121 -21.61 14.12 1.82
N LYS A 122 -22.60 13.83 2.67
CA LYS A 122 -24.02 14.16 2.39
C LYS A 122 -24.28 15.67 2.36
N LYS A 123 -23.65 16.43 3.27
CA LYS A 123 -23.85 17.88 3.37
C LYS A 123 -23.36 18.63 2.14
N HIS A 124 -22.26 18.19 1.54
CA HIS A 124 -21.63 18.82 0.38
C HIS A 124 -21.75 17.96 -0.89
N GLU A 125 -22.83 17.16 -0.99
CA GLU A 125 -23.10 16.35 -2.18
C GLU A 125 -23.21 17.27 -3.41
N GLY A 126 -22.48 16.95 -4.49
CA GLY A 126 -22.40 17.77 -5.70
C GLY A 126 -21.39 18.93 -5.67
N ASN A 127 -20.77 19.25 -4.52
CA ASN A 127 -19.74 20.30 -4.43
C ASN A 127 -18.41 19.75 -3.87
N ALA A 128 -17.63 19.12 -4.74
CA ALA A 128 -16.35 18.49 -4.37
C ALA A 128 -15.32 19.49 -3.83
N ALA A 129 -15.29 20.72 -4.34
CA ALA A 129 -14.35 21.74 -3.91
C ALA A 129 -14.62 22.19 -2.47
N GLU A 130 -15.89 22.38 -2.11
CA GLU A 130 -16.28 22.72 -0.74
C GLU A 130 -16.08 21.54 0.21
N LEU A 131 -16.44 20.32 -0.21
CA LEU A 131 -16.18 19.10 0.56
C LEU A 131 -14.68 18.95 0.90
N GLY A 132 -13.79 19.20 -0.07
CA GLY A 132 -12.35 19.18 0.14
C GLY A 132 -11.87 20.24 1.14
N ARG A 133 -12.43 21.45 1.10
CA ARG A 133 -12.13 22.50 2.10
C ARG A 133 -12.63 22.13 3.50
N ALA A 134 -13.86 21.64 3.60
CA ALA A 134 -14.44 21.18 4.87
C ALA A 134 -13.64 20.02 5.45
N PHE A 135 -13.24 19.04 4.62
CA PHE A 135 -12.41 17.92 5.04
C PHE A 135 -11.05 18.37 5.62
N ARG A 136 -10.36 19.32 4.96
CA ARG A 136 -9.09 19.87 5.47
C ARG A 136 -9.26 20.63 6.77
N ARG A 137 -10.30 21.45 6.88
CA ARG A 137 -10.54 22.30 8.05
C ARG A 137 -11.04 21.50 9.25
N ASP A 138 -12.03 20.65 9.02
CA ASP A 138 -12.82 20.04 10.09
C ASP A 138 -12.25 18.68 10.48
N VAL A 139 -11.73 17.89 9.53
CA VAL A 139 -11.21 16.53 9.80
C VAL A 139 -9.69 16.54 9.93
N LEU A 140 -8.93 16.91 8.89
CA LEU A 140 -7.46 16.75 8.89
C LEU A 140 -6.76 17.47 10.04
N ARG A 141 -7.28 18.62 10.51
CA ARG A 141 -6.73 19.31 11.69
C ARG A 141 -6.76 18.48 12.98
N ARG A 142 -7.70 17.55 13.12
CA ARG A 142 -7.82 16.67 14.30
C ARG A 142 -6.95 15.41 14.20
N TYR A 143 -6.46 15.10 12.99
CA TYR A 143 -5.67 13.90 12.70
C TYR A 143 -4.33 14.35 12.10
N PRO A 144 -3.43 14.95 12.91
CA PRO A 144 -2.11 15.28 12.44
C PRO A 144 -1.36 14.01 12.04
N PRO A 145 -0.47 14.06 11.05
CA PRO A 145 0.31 12.89 10.68
C PRO A 145 1.31 12.52 11.79
N VAL A 146 1.43 11.21 12.06
CA VAL A 146 2.17 10.65 13.22
C VAL A 146 3.01 9.45 12.84
N PHE A 147 3.02 9.05 11.57
CA PHE A 147 3.59 7.79 11.16
C PHE A 147 5.12 7.76 11.33
N HIS A 148 5.80 8.92 11.35
CA HIS A 148 7.21 9.01 11.72
C HIS A 148 7.51 8.40 13.11
N GLN A 149 6.56 8.48 14.06
CA GLN A 149 6.73 7.95 15.42
C GLN A 149 6.80 6.42 15.41
N TRP A 150 6.05 5.77 14.52
CA TRP A 150 6.12 4.32 14.35
C TRP A 150 7.55 3.88 14.00
N PHE A 151 8.25 4.59 13.12
CA PHE A 151 9.64 4.28 12.79
C PHE A 151 10.57 4.39 14.00
N THR A 152 10.41 5.42 14.83
CA THR A 152 11.25 5.59 16.03
C THR A 152 10.97 4.55 17.10
N HIS A 153 9.72 4.08 17.19
CA HIS A 153 9.34 3.03 18.15
C HIS A 153 9.79 1.63 17.69
N GLN A 154 9.69 1.32 16.40
CA GLN A 154 10.10 0.01 15.86
C GLN A 154 11.61 -0.12 15.69
N PHE A 155 12.29 0.96 15.31
CA PHE A 155 13.73 0.97 15.02
C PHE A 155 14.44 1.92 15.98
N SER A 156 14.89 1.39 17.12
CA SER A 156 15.59 2.18 18.15
C SER A 156 17.00 2.60 17.75
N GLU A 157 17.66 1.80 16.89
CA GLU A 157 19.02 2.09 16.41
C GLU A 157 18.98 3.09 15.23
N PRO A 158 19.68 4.24 15.29
CA PRO A 158 19.61 5.29 14.26
C PRO A 158 19.97 4.82 12.85
N GLY A 159 20.98 3.95 12.72
CA GLY A 159 21.39 3.39 11.43
C GLY A 159 20.27 2.55 10.79
N ARG A 160 19.68 1.64 11.57
CA ARG A 160 18.54 0.82 11.13
C ARG A 160 17.29 1.64 10.87
N TRP A 161 17.02 2.66 11.69
CA TRP A 161 15.92 3.59 11.47
C TRP A 161 16.04 4.29 10.12
N LEU A 162 17.23 4.83 9.81
CA LEU A 162 17.47 5.53 8.55
C LEU A 162 17.36 4.58 7.35
N GLU A 163 17.88 3.37 7.48
CA GLU A 163 17.78 2.33 6.47
C GLU A 163 16.32 1.92 6.23
N ALA A 164 15.57 1.61 7.29
CA ALA A 164 14.16 1.23 7.22
C ALA A 164 13.32 2.34 6.58
N ARG A 165 13.49 3.59 6.99
CA ARG A 165 12.81 4.74 6.37
C ARG A 165 13.15 4.88 4.89
N THR A 166 14.40 4.62 4.51
CA THR A 166 14.86 4.67 3.12
C THR A 166 14.21 3.55 2.30
N ARG A 167 14.13 2.32 2.83
CA ARG A 167 13.46 1.18 2.20
C ARG A 167 11.95 1.40 2.06
N TYR A 168 11.31 1.96 3.09
CA TYR A 168 9.91 2.40 3.03
C TYR A 168 9.68 3.39 1.89
N THR A 169 10.49 4.46 1.83
CA THR A 169 10.33 5.51 0.83
C THR A 169 10.55 4.98 -0.60
N ARG A 170 11.56 4.12 -0.78
CA ARG A 170 11.86 3.48 -2.07
C ARG A 170 10.75 2.53 -2.51
N SER A 171 10.28 1.65 -1.62
CA SER A 171 9.20 0.71 -1.94
C SER A 171 7.88 1.44 -2.20
N ALA A 172 7.56 2.50 -1.46
CA ALA A 172 6.39 3.34 -1.71
C ALA A 172 6.44 4.01 -3.10
N GLY A 173 7.59 4.57 -3.48
CA GLY A 173 7.75 5.19 -4.81
C GLY A 173 7.64 4.16 -5.94
N THR A 174 8.23 2.98 -5.77
CA THR A 174 8.20 1.90 -6.77
C THR A 174 6.77 1.34 -6.94
N TRP A 175 6.06 1.10 -5.84
CA TRP A 175 4.66 0.66 -5.88
C TRP A 175 3.72 1.73 -6.44
N SER A 176 3.99 3.00 -6.19
CA SER A 176 3.17 4.10 -6.73
C SER A 176 3.36 4.26 -8.24
N ALA A 177 4.58 4.10 -8.74
CA ALA A 177 4.85 4.06 -10.17
C ALA A 177 4.13 2.88 -10.85
N LEU A 178 4.30 1.66 -10.34
CA LEU A 178 3.61 0.48 -10.88
C LEU A 178 2.09 0.64 -10.80
N GLY A 179 1.58 1.05 -9.64
CA GLY A 179 0.16 1.22 -9.38
C GLY A 179 -0.50 2.20 -10.33
N HIS A 180 0.20 3.30 -10.65
CA HIS A 180 -0.25 4.23 -11.67
C HIS A 180 -0.27 3.59 -13.08
N CYS A 181 0.77 2.88 -13.48
CA CYS A 181 0.84 2.25 -14.81
C CYS A 181 -0.24 1.18 -15.05
N VAL A 182 -0.62 0.44 -14.01
CA VAL A 182 -1.61 -0.65 -14.12
C VAL A 182 -3.03 -0.23 -13.70
N GLY A 183 -3.23 1.02 -13.27
CA GLY A 183 -4.51 1.51 -12.76
C GLY A 183 -4.97 0.77 -11.51
N LEU A 184 -4.07 0.59 -10.53
CA LEU A 184 -4.32 -0.13 -9.28
C LEU A 184 -5.18 0.70 -8.32
N GLY A 185 -6.42 0.30 -8.11
CA GLY A 185 -7.37 0.92 -7.17
C GLY A 185 -7.53 0.14 -5.86
N ASP A 186 -8.52 0.55 -5.06
CA ASP A 186 -8.89 -0.05 -3.76
C ASP A 186 -7.69 -0.20 -2.79
N ARG A 187 -6.82 0.82 -2.79
CA ARG A 187 -5.62 0.86 -1.95
C ARG A 187 -5.94 1.36 -0.54
N HIS A 188 -6.91 0.77 0.14
CA HIS A 188 -7.19 1.14 1.52
C HIS A 188 -6.08 0.65 2.48
N GLY A 189 -6.05 1.18 3.72
CA GLY A 189 -4.95 0.92 4.67
C GLY A 189 -4.81 -0.53 5.16
N GLU A 190 -5.76 -1.40 4.87
CA GLU A 190 -5.64 -2.86 5.09
C GLU A 190 -4.94 -3.61 3.94
N ASN A 191 -4.90 -3.02 2.73
CA ASN A 191 -4.32 -3.63 1.51
C ASN A 191 -2.86 -3.20 1.27
N ILE A 192 -2.33 -2.33 2.13
CA ILE A 192 -0.94 -1.92 2.13
C ILE A 192 -0.34 -2.43 3.43
N LEU A 193 0.50 -3.43 3.32
CA LEU A 193 1.23 -4.02 4.43
C LEU A 193 2.62 -3.38 4.52
N VAL A 194 3.12 -3.25 5.74
CA VAL A 194 4.50 -2.86 6.02
C VAL A 194 5.21 -4.03 6.70
N ASP A 195 6.42 -4.35 6.23
CA ASP A 195 7.30 -5.29 6.92
C ASP A 195 7.83 -4.67 8.20
N LEU A 196 7.52 -5.28 9.34
CA LEU A 196 7.91 -4.79 10.66
C LEU A 196 9.42 -4.86 10.91
N ARG A 197 10.17 -5.65 10.12
CA ARG A 197 11.63 -5.78 10.23
C ARG A 197 12.41 -4.84 9.30
N SER A 198 11.83 -4.49 8.15
CA SER A 198 12.54 -3.75 7.09
C SER A 198 11.88 -2.45 6.66
N ALA A 199 10.61 -2.24 7.06
CA ALA A 199 9.71 -1.18 6.64
C ALA A 199 9.41 -1.13 5.12
N GLU A 200 9.77 -2.16 4.36
CA GLU A 200 9.34 -2.29 2.96
C GLU A 200 7.82 -2.46 2.87
N LEU A 201 7.21 -1.79 1.89
CA LEU A 201 5.78 -1.94 1.59
C LEU A 201 5.50 -3.15 0.70
N VAL A 202 4.41 -3.83 1.02
CA VAL A 202 3.85 -4.93 0.24
C VAL A 202 2.37 -4.63 0.00
N HIS A 203 1.97 -4.58 -1.26
CA HIS A 203 0.56 -4.44 -1.60
C HIS A 203 -0.06 -5.82 -1.73
N VAL A 204 -1.30 -5.97 -1.28
CA VAL A 204 -2.08 -7.21 -1.38
C VAL A 204 -3.47 -6.91 -1.94
N ASP A 205 -4.18 -7.96 -2.34
CA ASP A 205 -5.57 -7.93 -2.79
C ASP A 205 -5.77 -7.10 -4.08
N PHE A 206 -5.61 -7.71 -5.24
CA PHE A 206 -5.56 -7.01 -6.53
C PHE A 206 -6.85 -7.10 -7.37
N ASP A 207 -8.01 -7.03 -6.71
CA ASP A 207 -9.31 -7.12 -7.38
C ASP A 207 -9.68 -5.91 -8.25
N CYS A 208 -9.09 -4.75 -7.95
CA CYS A 208 -9.35 -3.46 -8.59
C CYS A 208 -8.15 -3.04 -9.44
N LEU A 209 -8.07 -3.53 -10.67
CA LEU A 209 -7.03 -3.22 -11.66
C LEU A 209 -7.63 -2.50 -12.88
N PHE A 210 -6.77 -1.86 -13.67
CA PHE A 210 -7.12 -1.18 -14.93
C PHE A 210 -8.20 -0.11 -14.76
N ASP A 211 -8.01 0.80 -13.80
CA ASP A 211 -8.87 1.96 -13.53
C ASP A 211 -10.32 1.62 -13.17
N LYS A 212 -10.58 0.36 -12.79
CA LYS A 212 -11.88 -0.07 -12.27
C LYS A 212 -12.35 0.79 -11.09
N GLY A 213 -11.42 1.37 -10.31
CA GLY A 213 -11.71 2.28 -9.21
C GLY A 213 -12.52 3.52 -9.62
N VAL A 214 -12.34 4.00 -10.86
CA VAL A 214 -13.08 5.15 -11.41
C VAL A 214 -14.55 4.78 -11.71
N THR A 215 -14.83 3.50 -11.97
CA THR A 215 -16.20 3.01 -12.26
C THR A 215 -17.04 2.70 -11.03
N LEU A 216 -16.47 2.83 -9.83
CA LEU A 216 -17.19 2.60 -8.57
C LEU A 216 -18.26 3.67 -8.34
N ARG A 217 -19.25 3.35 -7.49
CA ARG A 217 -20.31 4.29 -7.10
C ARG A 217 -19.76 5.62 -6.59
N VAL A 218 -18.68 5.57 -5.81
CA VAL A 218 -17.87 6.73 -5.45
C VAL A 218 -16.53 6.53 -6.15
N PRO A 219 -16.22 7.31 -7.19
CA PRO A 219 -15.04 7.08 -8.02
C PRO A 219 -13.76 7.38 -7.25
N GLU A 220 -12.77 6.49 -7.38
CA GLU A 220 -11.42 6.74 -6.92
C GLU A 220 -10.66 7.55 -7.98
N ILE A 221 -10.61 8.86 -7.78
CA ILE A 221 -9.96 9.81 -8.72
C ILE A 221 -8.44 10.01 -8.45
N VAL A 222 -7.92 9.41 -7.39
CA VAL A 222 -6.50 9.49 -7.03
C VAL A 222 -5.74 8.34 -7.69
N PRO A 223 -4.58 8.59 -8.33
CA PRO A 223 -3.87 7.56 -9.11
C PRO A 223 -3.20 6.49 -8.24
N PHE A 224 -2.88 6.83 -7.00
CA PHE A 224 -2.30 5.93 -6.00
C PHE A 224 -2.50 6.54 -4.62
N ARG A 225 -2.25 5.76 -3.58
CA ARG A 225 -2.38 6.23 -2.21
C ARG A 225 -1.12 6.95 -1.75
N LEU A 226 -1.23 8.26 -1.52
CA LEU A 226 -0.20 9.09 -0.91
C LEU A 226 -0.84 10.05 0.10
N THR A 227 -1.13 9.56 1.30
CA THR A 227 -1.81 10.34 2.36
C THR A 227 -0.81 11.13 3.21
N PRO A 228 -1.25 12.11 4.02
CA PRO A 228 -0.35 12.86 4.90
C PRO A 228 0.50 11.98 5.82
N ASN A 229 -0.06 10.88 6.35
CA ASN A 229 0.68 9.92 7.16
C ASN A 229 1.75 9.17 6.35
N MET A 230 1.49 8.86 5.07
CA MET A 230 2.52 8.24 4.23
C MET A 230 3.66 9.20 3.93
N VAL A 231 3.35 10.47 3.64
CA VAL A 231 4.35 11.52 3.41
C VAL A 231 5.20 11.76 4.66
N ASP A 232 4.57 11.81 5.83
CA ASP A 232 5.25 11.97 7.12
C ASP A 232 6.22 10.82 7.43
N GLY A 233 5.86 9.58 7.06
CA GLY A 233 6.76 8.42 7.16
C GLY A 233 8.03 8.53 6.29
N MET A 234 8.05 9.40 5.27
CA MET A 234 9.24 9.62 4.42
C MET A 234 10.26 10.55 5.11
N GLY A 235 9.86 11.23 6.19
CA GLY A 235 10.67 12.20 6.93
C GLY A 235 10.54 13.62 6.38
N VAL A 236 11.50 14.47 6.75
CA VAL A 236 11.45 15.93 6.53
C VAL A 236 11.30 16.32 5.06
N TRP A 237 11.92 15.57 4.15
CA TRP A 237 11.84 15.82 2.71
C TRP A 237 10.49 15.42 2.09
N GLY A 238 9.66 14.68 2.82
CA GLY A 238 8.39 14.17 2.34
C GLY A 238 8.52 13.44 1.00
N TYR A 239 7.64 13.78 0.06
CA TYR A 239 7.62 13.19 -1.28
C TYR A 239 8.63 13.83 -2.25
N GLU A 240 9.13 15.04 -1.99
CA GLU A 240 10.10 15.74 -2.88
C GLU A 240 11.51 15.15 -2.83
N GLY A 241 11.80 14.32 -1.82
CA GLY A 241 13.09 13.69 -1.64
C GLY A 241 13.27 12.37 -2.41
N PRO A 242 13.76 11.30 -1.76
CA PRO A 242 13.99 10.01 -2.43
C PRO A 242 12.77 9.44 -3.13
N TYR A 243 11.56 9.73 -2.64
CA TYR A 243 10.31 9.26 -3.24
C TYR A 243 10.16 9.70 -4.69
N ARG A 244 10.26 11.01 -4.97
CA ARG A 244 10.15 11.56 -6.33
C ARG A 244 11.21 10.97 -7.26
N SER A 245 12.47 10.94 -6.82
CA SER A 245 13.56 10.37 -7.61
C SER A 245 13.34 8.89 -7.96
N VAL A 246 12.86 8.10 -7.00
CA VAL A 246 12.56 6.68 -7.20
C VAL A 246 11.37 6.50 -8.13
N MET A 247 10.30 7.25 -7.92
CA MET A 247 9.09 7.17 -8.74
C MET A 247 9.39 7.51 -10.21
N THR A 248 10.14 8.58 -10.48
CA THR A 248 10.56 8.94 -11.85
C THR A 248 11.39 7.83 -12.49
N LEU A 249 12.33 7.25 -11.74
CA LEU A 249 13.17 6.18 -12.24
C LEU A 249 12.35 4.91 -12.54
N SER A 250 11.47 4.51 -11.62
CA SER A 250 10.58 3.37 -11.81
C SER A 250 9.63 3.56 -12.99
N LEU A 251 9.12 4.77 -13.23
CA LEU A 251 8.30 5.10 -14.40
C LEU A 251 9.09 5.05 -15.72
N THR A 252 10.39 5.38 -15.69
CA THR A 252 11.25 5.30 -16.88
C THR A 252 11.50 3.84 -17.28
N VAL A 253 11.63 2.96 -16.28
CA VAL A 253 11.92 1.54 -16.47
C VAL A 253 10.65 0.72 -16.76
N THR A 254 9.50 1.15 -16.24
CA THR A 254 8.22 0.48 -16.48
C THR A 254 7.61 1.00 -17.77
N PRO A 255 7.37 0.16 -18.79
CA PRO A 255 6.73 0.62 -20.03
C PRO A 255 5.34 1.16 -19.70
N THR A 256 5.17 2.48 -19.83
CA THR A 256 3.86 3.13 -19.76
C THR A 256 3.17 2.89 -21.10
N PRO A 257 1.94 2.32 -21.12
CA PRO A 257 1.17 2.31 -22.35
C PRO A 257 0.97 3.76 -22.78
N THR A 258 1.29 4.07 -24.03
CA THR A 258 1.18 5.38 -24.71
C THR A 258 -0.27 5.91 -24.82
N LEU A 259 -1.19 5.42 -23.99
CA LEU A 259 -2.60 5.79 -23.97
C LEU A 259 -2.90 6.99 -23.06
N TYR A 260 -1.94 7.44 -22.24
CA TYR A 260 -2.07 8.71 -21.52
C TYR A 260 -1.14 9.73 -22.17
N PRO A 261 -1.65 10.90 -22.59
CA PRO A 261 -0.78 11.96 -23.07
C PRO A 261 0.26 12.24 -21.98
N THR A 262 1.52 12.31 -22.39
CA THR A 262 2.64 12.76 -21.57
C THR A 262 2.17 13.95 -20.73
N PRO A 263 2.36 13.96 -19.40
CA PRO A 263 2.01 15.12 -18.62
C PRO A 263 2.92 16.25 -19.11
N GLN A 264 2.34 17.15 -19.91
CA GLN A 264 2.90 18.48 -20.09
C GLN A 264 3.10 19.01 -18.68
N THR A 265 4.37 19.30 -18.39
CA THR A 265 4.89 19.99 -17.23
C THR A 265 3.79 20.54 -16.32
N LEU A 266 3.46 19.80 -15.26
CA LEU A 266 2.77 20.38 -14.12
C LEU A 266 3.73 21.39 -13.50
N THR A 267 3.75 22.60 -14.04
CA THR A 267 4.14 23.79 -13.30
C THR A 267 3.14 23.94 -12.14
N LEU A 268 3.69 23.87 -10.93
CA LEU A 268 3.04 24.28 -9.69
C LEU A 268 2.47 25.69 -9.79
#